data_AF-A0A6M0K1A1-F1
#
_entry.id   AF-A0A6M0K1A1-F1
#
_cell.length_a   1.000
_cell.length_b   1.000
_cell.length_c   1.000
_cell.angle_alpha   90.00
_cell.angle_beta   90.00
_cell.angle_gamma   90.00
#
_symmetry.space_group_name_H-M   'P 1'
#
loop_
_entity.id
_entity.type
_entity.pdbx_description
1 polymer ?
#
loop_
_entity_poly.entity_id
_entity_poly.type
_entity_poly.pdbx_seq_one_letter_code
_entity_poly.pdbx_strand_id
1 'polypeptide(L)'
;MDTTLESLVQATESILNGEFDQLDVEIDAEGMVSLLAQKINSVLVNMRSVETPLTSAGHQAPTAVSSAKSVVDLMAQATRAVLDSSDVALAKIETLEASLKDPGVGTAMQEERLGHVKACFFDIIASQSYQDAARQRMDALILDLDQIRGWLVEALVILNIQKDDSFENKAQKAKMLRDVTELDQSDSFKQDLVDDLLSEYGL
;
A
#
# COMPACT_ATOMS: atom_id res chain seq x y z
N MET A 1 36.94 -12.90 -31.85
CA MET A 1 35.48 -13.13 -31.94
C MET A 1 34.97 -13.83 -30.69
N ASP A 2 35.63 -14.90 -30.19
CA ASP A 2 35.18 -15.58 -28.97
C ASP A 2 35.24 -14.69 -27.72
N THR A 3 36.35 -13.97 -27.48
CA THR A 3 36.50 -13.09 -26.31
C THR A 3 35.49 -11.95 -26.25
N THR A 4 35.08 -11.38 -27.39
CA THR A 4 34.06 -10.33 -27.44
C THR A 4 32.66 -10.87 -27.17
N LEU A 5 32.37 -12.11 -27.59
CA LEU A 5 31.09 -12.77 -27.27
C LEU A 5 31.06 -13.16 -25.80
N GLU A 6 32.17 -13.67 -25.26
CA GLU A 6 32.31 -13.99 -23.83
C GLU A 6 32.08 -12.75 -22.95
N SER A 7 32.62 -11.59 -23.32
CA SER A 7 32.36 -10.34 -22.59
C SER A 7 30.89 -9.89 -22.64
N LEU A 8 30.21 -10.09 -23.77
CA LEU A 8 28.76 -9.79 -23.88
C LEU A 8 27.91 -10.77 -23.05
N VAL A 9 28.29 -12.05 -23.03
CA VAL A 9 27.63 -13.07 -22.20
C VAL A 9 27.81 -12.72 -20.72
N GLN A 10 29.03 -12.38 -20.30
CA GLN A 10 29.31 -11.99 -18.93
C GLN A 10 28.53 -10.73 -18.51
N ALA A 11 28.44 -9.72 -19.38
CA ALA A 11 27.62 -8.55 -19.12
C ALA A 11 26.12 -8.88 -18.95
N THR A 12 25.63 -9.84 -19.74
CA THR A 12 24.24 -10.31 -19.65
C THR A 12 24.01 -11.13 -18.38
N GLU A 13 24.98 -11.95 -17.96
CA GLU A 13 24.94 -12.67 -16.68
C GLU A 13 24.91 -11.71 -15.49
N SER A 14 25.72 -10.64 -15.51
CA SER A 14 25.69 -9.60 -14.48
C SER A 14 24.33 -8.88 -14.44
N ILE A 15 23.70 -8.59 -15.58
CA ILE A 15 22.33 -8.06 -15.63
C ILE A 15 21.35 -9.02 -14.95
N LEU A 16 21.44 -10.32 -15.22
CA LEU A 16 20.56 -11.35 -14.64
C LEU A 16 20.74 -11.49 -13.13
N ASN A 17 21.95 -11.28 -12.63
CA ASN A 17 22.28 -11.35 -11.21
C ASN A 17 22.02 -10.04 -10.45
N GLY A 18 21.62 -8.97 -11.15
CA GLY A 18 21.40 -7.65 -10.54
C GLY A 18 22.68 -6.85 -10.28
N GLU A 19 23.81 -7.28 -10.85
CA GLU A 19 25.14 -6.69 -10.66
C GLU A 19 25.41 -5.61 -11.71
N PHE A 20 24.74 -4.47 -11.61
CA PHE A 20 24.79 -3.47 -12.66
C PHE A 20 26.07 -2.62 -12.64
N ASP A 21 26.72 -2.44 -11.49
CA ASP A 21 27.85 -1.51 -11.30
C ASP A 21 29.19 -1.95 -11.92
N GLN A 22 29.30 -3.21 -12.34
CA GLN A 22 30.62 -3.82 -12.57
C GLN A 22 31.07 -3.89 -14.03
N LEU A 23 30.24 -3.51 -15.01
CA LEU A 23 30.61 -3.60 -16.42
C LEU A 23 30.29 -2.33 -17.20
N ASP A 24 31.33 -1.75 -17.80
CA ASP A 24 31.23 -0.98 -19.03
C ASP A 24 31.81 -1.87 -20.14
N VAL A 25 30.96 -2.33 -21.05
CA VAL A 25 31.37 -3.22 -22.13
C VAL A 25 32.01 -2.38 -23.24
N GLU A 26 33.32 -2.10 -23.11
CA GLU A 26 34.11 -1.53 -24.20
C GLU A 26 34.54 -2.63 -25.17
N ILE A 27 33.82 -2.75 -26.29
CA ILE A 27 34.14 -3.71 -27.35
C ILE A 27 34.52 -2.95 -28.61
N ASP A 28 35.76 -3.14 -29.06
CA ASP A 28 36.24 -2.74 -30.38
C ASP A 28 35.81 -3.78 -31.42
N ALA A 29 34.56 -3.68 -31.88
CA ALA A 29 33.99 -4.53 -32.90
C ALA A 29 33.18 -3.70 -33.92
N GLU A 30 33.13 -4.20 -35.15
CA GLU A 30 32.34 -3.61 -36.24
C GLU A 30 31.03 -4.39 -36.50
N GLY A 31 30.04 -3.73 -37.10
CA GLY A 31 28.79 -4.37 -37.52
C GLY A 31 27.87 -4.75 -36.35
N MET A 32 27.26 -5.92 -36.44
CA MET A 32 26.19 -6.34 -35.51
C MET A 32 26.65 -6.53 -34.06
N VAL A 33 27.91 -6.90 -33.85
CA VAL A 33 28.47 -7.08 -32.50
C VAL A 33 28.60 -5.74 -31.78
N SER A 34 29.00 -4.69 -32.50
CA SER A 34 29.03 -3.31 -32.00
C SER A 34 27.65 -2.82 -31.57
N LEU A 35 26.64 -3.08 -32.41
CA LEU A 35 25.26 -2.70 -32.13
C LEU A 35 24.70 -3.45 -30.90
N LEU A 36 25.07 -4.73 -30.75
CA LEU A 36 24.69 -5.52 -29.58
C LEU A 36 25.34 -4.99 -28.31
N ALA A 37 26.65 -4.68 -28.34
CA ALA A 37 27.37 -4.07 -27.22
C ALA A 37 26.74 -2.74 -26.78
N GLN A 38 26.40 -1.85 -27.74
CA GLN A 38 25.71 -0.59 -27.45
C GLN A 38 24.34 -0.79 -26.79
N LYS A 39 23.58 -1.80 -27.25
CA LYS A 39 22.28 -2.14 -26.64
C LYS A 39 22.43 -2.67 -25.22
N ILE A 40 23.39 -3.56 -24.98
CA ILE A 40 23.66 -4.09 -23.63
C ILE A 40 24.11 -2.98 -22.69
N ASN A 41 25.01 -2.09 -23.13
CA ASN A 41 25.42 -0.92 -22.34
C ASN A 41 24.23 0.00 -22.04
N SER A 42 23.32 0.20 -23.00
CA SER A 42 22.10 0.99 -22.76
C SER A 42 21.20 0.34 -21.69
N VAL A 43 21.07 -0.99 -21.69
CA VAL A 43 20.32 -1.72 -20.66
C VAL A 43 20.99 -1.59 -19.30
N LEU A 44 22.31 -1.73 -19.21
CA LEU A 44 23.07 -1.55 -17.96
C LEU A 44 22.86 -0.16 -17.37
N VAL A 45 22.99 0.89 -18.19
CA VAL A 45 22.76 2.28 -17.77
C VAL A 45 21.33 2.47 -17.28
N ASN A 46 20.33 1.93 -17.99
CA ASN A 46 18.93 2.01 -17.59
C ASN A 46 18.67 1.28 -16.26
N MET A 47 19.26 0.09 -16.06
CA MET A 47 19.10 -0.69 -14.83
C MET A 47 19.74 0.02 -13.62
N ARG A 48 20.97 0.54 -13.76
CA ARG A 48 21.60 1.40 -12.74
C ARG A 48 20.71 2.60 -12.38
N SER A 49 20.14 3.23 -13.40
CA SER A 49 19.30 4.41 -13.22
C SER A 49 17.95 4.11 -12.54
N VAL A 50 17.45 2.87 -12.66
CA VAL A 50 16.16 2.43 -12.06
C VAL A 50 16.31 1.95 -10.63
N GLU A 51 17.51 1.52 -10.24
CA GLU A 51 17.80 1.03 -8.89
C GLU A 51 17.41 2.06 -7.82
N THR A 52 17.79 3.32 -8.01
CA THR A 52 17.50 4.40 -7.06
C THR A 52 15.99 4.58 -6.83
N PRO A 53 15.16 4.85 -7.86
CA PRO A 53 13.73 5.05 -7.64
C PRO A 53 13.03 3.80 -7.10
N LEU A 54 13.37 2.59 -7.54
CA LEU A 54 12.78 1.36 -6.99
C LEU A 54 13.17 1.14 -5.52
N THR A 55 14.44 1.39 -5.17
CA THR A 55 14.92 1.29 -3.81
C THR A 55 14.23 2.32 -2.92
N SER A 56 14.11 3.57 -3.35
CA SER A 56 13.39 4.61 -2.61
C SER A 56 11.91 4.24 -2.39
N ALA A 57 11.22 3.75 -3.42
CA ALA A 57 9.84 3.27 -3.32
C ALA A 57 9.73 2.09 -2.34
N GLY A 58 10.64 1.13 -2.43
CA GLY A 58 10.71 -0.02 -1.52
C GLY A 58 10.94 0.37 -0.06
N HIS A 59 11.76 1.40 0.20
CA HIS A 59 11.99 1.90 1.56
C HIS A 59 10.80 2.69 2.12
N GLN A 60 10.07 3.43 1.27
CA GLN A 60 8.94 4.25 1.70
C GLN A 60 7.63 3.46 1.86
N ALA A 61 7.45 2.37 1.10
CA ALA A 61 6.22 1.57 1.15
C ALA A 61 5.88 1.02 2.56
N PRO A 62 6.82 0.46 3.34
CA PRO A 62 6.56 0.05 4.73
C PRO A 62 6.12 1.21 5.63
N THR A 63 6.70 2.41 5.42
CA THR A 63 6.33 3.63 6.16
C THR A 63 4.87 4.01 5.88
N ALA A 64 4.46 4.01 4.60
CA ALA A 64 3.09 4.26 4.20
C ALA A 64 2.11 3.25 4.84
N VAL A 65 2.45 1.95 4.84
CA VAL A 65 1.64 0.91 5.50
C VAL A 65 1.52 1.17 7.01
N SER A 66 2.62 1.53 7.68
CA SER A 66 2.63 1.84 9.11
C SER A 66 1.80 3.08 9.45
N SER A 67 1.89 4.13 8.62
CA SER A 67 1.06 5.34 8.73
C SER A 67 -0.44 5.00 8.56
N ALA A 68 -0.79 4.20 7.56
CA ALA A 68 -2.16 3.75 7.35
C ALA A 68 -2.72 2.97 8.55
N LYS A 69 -1.92 2.03 9.09
CA LYS A 69 -2.30 1.29 10.30
C LYS A 69 -2.51 2.22 11.50
N SER A 70 -1.62 3.20 11.69
CA SER A 70 -1.73 4.17 12.78
C SER A 70 -3.01 5.00 12.71
N VAL A 71 -3.47 5.36 11.50
CA VAL A 71 -4.76 6.03 11.30
C VAL A 71 -5.91 5.12 11.72
N VAL A 72 -5.91 3.86 11.28
CA VAL A 72 -6.94 2.87 11.64
C VAL A 72 -7.00 2.65 13.15
N ASP A 73 -5.85 2.50 13.81
CA ASP A 73 -5.78 2.29 15.26
C ASP A 73 -6.34 3.50 16.03
N LEU A 74 -6.00 4.71 15.59
CA LEU A 74 -6.51 5.95 16.21
C LEU A 74 -8.03 6.09 16.00
N MET A 75 -8.53 5.79 14.79
CA MET A 75 -9.97 5.80 14.53
C MET A 75 -10.71 4.75 15.37
N ALA A 76 -10.15 3.55 15.51
CA ALA A 76 -10.73 2.48 16.31
C ALA A 76 -10.78 2.86 17.81
N GLN A 77 -9.70 3.44 18.34
CA GLN A 77 -9.63 3.89 19.73
C GLN A 77 -10.67 4.98 20.00
N ALA A 78 -10.75 5.99 19.12
CA ALA A 78 -11.69 7.09 19.33
C ALA A 78 -13.15 6.66 19.15
N THR A 79 -13.42 5.73 18.23
CA THR A 79 -14.76 5.14 18.07
C THR A 79 -15.19 4.41 19.35
N ARG A 80 -14.29 3.64 19.98
CA ARG A 80 -14.57 3.02 21.28
C ARG A 80 -14.84 4.06 22.36
N ALA A 81 -14.01 5.09 22.47
CA ALA A 81 -14.20 6.15 23.47
C ALA A 81 -15.55 6.87 23.32
N VAL A 82 -15.99 7.11 22.09
CA VAL A 82 -17.31 7.69 21.80
C VAL A 82 -18.44 6.75 22.18
N LEU A 83 -18.32 5.45 21.87
CA LEU A 83 -19.33 4.44 22.24
C LEU A 83 -19.44 4.32 23.77
N ASP A 84 -18.32 4.16 24.47
CA ASP A 84 -18.29 4.05 25.93
C ASP A 84 -18.90 5.29 26.60
N SER A 85 -18.56 6.49 26.12
CA SER A 85 -19.13 7.74 26.64
C SER A 85 -20.62 7.89 26.33
N SER A 86 -21.07 7.36 25.19
CA SER A 86 -22.49 7.35 24.79
C SER A 86 -23.31 6.42 25.67
N ASP A 87 -22.80 5.23 26.00
CA ASP A 87 -23.45 4.29 26.91
C ASP A 87 -23.61 4.89 28.32
N VAL A 88 -22.57 5.55 28.82
CA VAL A 88 -22.62 6.27 30.10
C VAL A 88 -23.62 7.43 30.06
N ALA A 89 -23.65 8.19 28.96
CA ALA A 89 -24.62 9.27 28.78
C ALA A 89 -26.05 8.74 28.75
N LEU A 90 -26.31 7.63 28.05
CA LEU A 90 -27.63 7.00 27.99
C LEU A 90 -28.11 6.57 29.37
N ALA A 91 -27.28 5.87 30.13
CA ALA A 91 -27.63 5.46 31.50
C ALA A 91 -27.95 6.67 32.41
N LYS A 92 -27.19 7.77 32.27
CA LYS A 92 -27.46 9.01 33.02
C LYS A 92 -28.74 9.70 32.58
N ILE A 93 -29.06 9.69 31.28
CA ILE A 93 -30.31 10.22 30.73
C ILE A 93 -31.52 9.41 31.24
N GLU A 94 -31.46 8.08 31.22
CA GLU A 94 -32.51 7.22 31.77
C GLU A 94 -32.74 7.49 33.26
N THR A 95 -31.66 7.66 34.02
CA THR A 95 -31.75 7.98 35.45
C THR A 95 -32.32 9.40 35.69
N LEU A 96 -32.01 10.36 34.82
CA LEU A 96 -32.59 11.70 34.86
C LEU A 96 -34.09 11.65 34.53
N GLU A 97 -34.49 10.92 33.48
CA GLU A 97 -35.88 10.75 33.09
C GLU A 97 -36.72 10.11 34.20
N ALA A 98 -36.20 9.06 34.86
CA ALA A 98 -36.85 8.45 36.00
C ALA A 98 -37.06 9.45 37.17
N SER A 99 -36.06 10.30 37.43
CA SER A 99 -36.13 11.32 38.49
C SER A 99 -37.04 12.50 38.17
N LEU A 100 -37.31 12.78 36.90
CA LEU A 100 -38.27 13.79 36.45
C LEU A 100 -39.73 13.31 36.58
N LYS A 101 -39.94 11.99 36.55
CA LYS A 101 -41.25 11.36 36.75
C LYS A 101 -41.62 11.21 38.24
N ASP A 102 -40.66 11.36 39.15
CA ASP A 102 -40.89 11.32 40.60
C ASP A 102 -41.11 12.75 41.16
N PRO A 103 -42.34 13.08 41.62
CA PRO A 103 -42.65 14.40 42.16
C PRO A 103 -41.95 14.72 43.49
N GLY A 104 -41.27 13.76 44.12
CA GLY A 104 -40.50 13.96 45.35
C GLY A 104 -39.07 14.47 45.16
N VAL A 105 -38.54 14.49 43.93
CA VAL A 105 -37.16 14.89 43.66
C VAL A 105 -37.08 16.41 43.47
N GLY A 106 -36.28 17.07 44.32
CA GLY A 106 -36.08 18.52 44.25
C GLY A 106 -35.34 18.96 42.98
N THR A 107 -35.69 20.15 42.48
CA THR A 107 -35.13 20.77 41.26
C THR A 107 -33.60 20.84 41.26
N ALA A 108 -32.97 21.03 42.42
CA ALA A 108 -31.51 21.06 42.55
C ALA A 108 -30.83 19.72 42.18
N MET A 109 -31.43 18.58 42.56
CA MET A 109 -30.89 17.25 42.18
C MET A 109 -31.07 16.97 40.68
N GLN A 110 -32.14 17.49 40.07
CA GLN A 110 -32.38 17.37 38.63
C GLN A 110 -31.37 18.20 37.84
N GLU A 111 -31.04 19.40 38.32
CA GLU A 111 -30.06 20.30 37.71
C GLU A 111 -28.63 19.73 37.79
N GLU A 112 -28.26 19.12 38.92
CA GLU A 112 -26.98 18.41 39.08
C GLU A 112 -26.87 17.23 38.10
N ARG A 113 -27.91 16.41 37.99
CA ARG A 113 -27.96 15.27 37.06
C ARG A 113 -27.89 15.70 35.60
N LEU A 114 -28.57 16.79 35.23
CA LEU A 114 -28.45 17.41 33.92
C LEU A 114 -27.00 17.90 33.67
N GLY A 115 -26.34 18.45 34.69
CA GLY A 115 -24.92 18.81 34.64
C GLY A 115 -24.02 17.62 34.29
N HIS A 116 -24.25 16.46 34.90
CA HIS A 116 -23.51 15.23 34.58
C HIS A 116 -23.76 14.72 33.16
N VAL A 117 -24.99 14.81 32.65
CA VAL A 117 -25.30 14.46 31.25
C VAL A 117 -24.56 15.40 30.29
N LYS A 118 -24.58 16.71 30.55
CA LYS A 118 -23.84 17.70 29.75
C LYS A 118 -22.35 17.42 29.75
N ALA A 119 -21.78 17.03 30.90
CA ALA A 119 -20.36 16.65 30.99
C ALA A 119 -20.02 15.48 30.07
N CYS A 120 -20.84 14.41 30.04
CA CYS A 120 -20.61 13.28 29.13
C CYS A 120 -20.67 13.69 27.64
N PHE A 121 -21.55 14.63 27.26
CA PHE A 121 -21.54 15.16 25.90
C PHE A 121 -20.27 15.95 25.58
N PHE A 122 -19.72 16.70 26.53
CA PHE A 122 -18.41 17.35 26.35
C PHE A 122 -17.29 16.32 26.19
N ASP A 123 -17.34 15.20 26.92
CA ASP A 123 -16.37 14.11 26.78
C ASP A 123 -16.46 13.42 25.40
N ILE A 124 -17.67 13.25 24.86
CA ILE A 124 -17.88 12.75 23.48
C ILE A 124 -17.29 13.73 22.46
N ILE A 125 -17.58 15.03 22.60
CA ILE A 125 -17.06 16.07 21.70
C ILE A 125 -15.53 16.13 21.78
N ALA A 126 -14.96 16.07 22.99
CA ALA A 126 -13.51 16.03 23.19
C ALA A 126 -12.90 14.78 22.56
N SER A 127 -13.55 13.63 22.70
CA SER A 127 -13.11 12.37 22.09
C SER A 127 -13.05 12.46 20.57
N GLN A 128 -13.94 13.24 19.92
CA GLN A 128 -13.93 13.48 18.48
C GLN A 128 -12.77 14.36 17.97
N SER A 129 -12.00 15.00 18.87
CA SER A 129 -10.81 15.79 18.49
C SER A 129 -9.73 14.97 17.76
N TYR A 130 -9.78 13.63 17.85
CA TYR A 130 -8.92 12.72 17.08
C TYR A 130 -8.98 12.96 15.57
N GLN A 131 -10.10 13.47 15.05
CA GLN A 131 -10.32 13.64 13.62
C GLN A 131 -9.26 14.52 12.97
N ASP A 132 -8.77 15.53 13.69
CA ASP A 132 -7.71 16.41 13.22
C ASP A 132 -6.37 15.64 13.10
N ALA A 133 -6.02 14.87 14.14
CA ALA A 133 -4.83 14.02 14.12
C ALA A 133 -4.91 12.90 13.07
N ALA A 134 -6.10 12.33 12.84
CA ALA A 134 -6.34 11.35 11.79
C ALA A 134 -6.15 11.97 10.40
N ARG A 135 -6.71 13.17 10.19
CA ARG A 135 -6.57 13.92 8.94
C ARG A 135 -5.12 14.24 8.63
N GLN A 136 -4.37 14.78 9.59
CA GLN A 136 -2.96 15.09 9.41
C GLN A 136 -2.14 13.85 9.00
N ARG A 137 -2.43 12.70 9.59
CA ARG A 137 -1.78 11.43 9.23
C ARG A 137 -2.23 10.90 7.86
N MET A 138 -3.49 11.08 7.49
CA MET A 138 -3.96 10.76 6.13
C MET A 138 -3.30 11.65 5.08
N ASP A 139 -3.14 12.96 5.34
CA ASP A 139 -2.45 13.87 4.43
C ASP A 139 -0.98 13.47 4.23
N ALA A 140 -0.30 13.05 5.31
CA ALA A 140 1.06 12.50 5.23
C ALA A 140 1.10 11.20 4.40
N LEU A 141 0.14 10.29 4.62
CA LEU A 141 0.04 9.04 3.85
C LEU A 141 -0.18 9.31 2.36
N ILE A 142 -1.02 10.28 2.00
CA ILE A 142 -1.25 10.66 0.60
C ILE A 142 0.05 11.15 -0.02
N LEU A 143 0.82 11.98 0.70
CA LEU A 143 2.09 12.49 0.23
C LEU A 143 3.13 11.36 0.04
N ASP A 144 3.19 10.40 0.96
CA ASP A 144 4.05 9.21 0.84
C ASP A 144 3.68 8.38 -0.40
N LEU A 145 2.38 8.14 -0.63
CA LEU A 145 1.89 7.41 -1.80
C LEU A 145 2.18 8.14 -3.11
N ASP A 146 2.06 9.48 -3.11
CA ASP A 146 2.40 10.31 -4.27
C ASP A 146 3.90 10.27 -4.60
N GLN A 147 4.77 10.23 -3.59
CA GLN A 147 6.21 10.04 -3.78
C GLN A 147 6.55 8.66 -4.33
N ILE A 148 5.98 7.60 -3.75
CA ILE A 148 6.12 6.22 -4.25
C ILE A 148 5.68 6.15 -5.71
N ARG A 149 4.53 6.74 -6.04
CA ARG A 149 4.05 6.83 -7.43
C ARG A 149 5.05 7.55 -8.32
N GLY A 150 5.61 8.67 -7.86
CA GLY A 150 6.62 9.43 -8.59
C GLY A 150 7.82 8.58 -8.99
N TRP A 151 8.41 7.87 -8.04
CA TRP A 151 9.54 6.98 -8.30
C TRP A 151 9.18 5.80 -9.21
N LEU A 152 8.00 5.20 -9.04
CA LEU A 152 7.57 4.11 -9.93
C LEU A 152 7.36 4.61 -11.37
N VAL A 153 6.84 5.83 -11.56
CA VAL A 153 6.72 6.44 -12.89
C VAL A 153 8.09 6.74 -13.49
N GLU A 154 9.03 7.26 -12.69
CA GLU A 154 10.42 7.50 -13.12
C GLU A 154 11.08 6.19 -13.57
N ALA A 155 10.95 5.11 -12.78
CA ALA A 155 11.44 3.78 -13.15
C ALA A 155 10.84 3.28 -14.47
N LEU A 156 9.53 3.46 -14.68
CA LEU A 156 8.85 3.09 -15.94
C LEU A 156 9.39 3.86 -17.15
N VAL A 157 9.65 5.16 -16.99
CA VAL A 157 10.22 6.02 -18.04
C VAL A 157 11.64 5.58 -18.39
N ILE A 158 12.48 5.32 -17.38
CA ILE A 158 13.87 4.92 -17.59
C ILE A 158 13.96 3.54 -18.26
N LEU A 159 13.12 2.58 -17.85
CA LEU A 159 13.06 1.26 -18.50
C LEU A 159 12.47 1.33 -19.91
N ASN A 160 11.99 2.50 -20.35
CA ASN A 160 11.28 2.68 -21.61
C ASN A 160 10.16 1.63 -21.79
N ILE A 161 9.54 1.23 -20.67
CA ILE A 161 8.35 0.39 -20.70
C ILE A 161 7.28 1.29 -21.27
N GLN A 162 7.03 1.16 -22.58
CA GLN A 162 5.96 1.91 -23.22
C GLN A 162 4.70 1.70 -22.40
N LYS A 163 4.04 2.81 -22.06
CA LYS A 163 2.71 2.78 -21.47
C LYS A 163 1.80 2.17 -22.52
N ASP A 164 1.68 0.86 -22.49
CA ASP A 164 0.92 0.09 -23.44
C ASP A 164 -0.56 0.30 -23.08
N ASP A 165 -1.13 1.38 -23.61
CA ASP A 165 -2.54 1.73 -23.45
C ASP A 165 -3.46 0.82 -24.29
N SER A 166 -2.93 -0.28 -24.85
CA SER A 166 -3.72 -1.33 -25.49
C SER A 166 -4.70 -1.97 -24.48
N PHE A 167 -5.97 -2.01 -24.87
CA PHE A 167 -7.10 -2.47 -24.04
C PHE A 167 -6.93 -3.93 -23.56
N GLU A 168 -6.24 -4.75 -24.37
CA GLU A 168 -5.93 -6.15 -24.10
C GLU A 168 -4.96 -6.32 -22.90
N ASN A 169 -3.96 -5.45 -22.80
CA ASN A 169 -2.93 -5.52 -21.76
C ASN A 169 -3.47 -5.05 -20.39
N LYS A 170 -4.43 -4.12 -20.36
CA LYS A 170 -5.15 -3.75 -19.13
C LYS A 170 -6.05 -4.88 -18.63
N ALA A 171 -6.71 -5.61 -19.53
CA ALA A 171 -7.52 -6.76 -19.15
C ALA A 171 -6.66 -7.93 -18.63
N GLN A 172 -5.50 -8.17 -19.23
CA GLN A 172 -4.58 -9.23 -18.82
C GLN A 172 -3.88 -8.90 -17.48
N LYS A 173 -3.46 -7.65 -17.26
CA LYS A 173 -2.91 -7.19 -15.97
C LYS A 173 -3.97 -7.13 -14.86
N ALA A 174 -5.21 -6.77 -15.18
CA ALA A 174 -6.33 -6.85 -14.24
C ALA A 174 -6.70 -8.30 -13.89
N LYS A 175 -6.52 -9.25 -14.82
CA LYS A 175 -6.69 -10.68 -14.58
C LYS A 175 -5.57 -11.21 -13.67
N MET A 176 -4.31 -10.92 -13.98
CA MET A 176 -3.16 -11.29 -13.13
C MET A 176 -3.22 -10.70 -11.72
N LEU A 177 -3.73 -9.47 -11.56
CA LEU A 177 -3.94 -8.86 -10.23
C LEU A 177 -5.08 -9.55 -9.47
N ARG A 178 -6.14 -10.03 -10.14
CA ARG A 178 -7.19 -10.86 -9.49
C ARG A 178 -6.65 -12.22 -9.10
N ASP A 179 -5.89 -12.87 -9.99
CA ASP A 179 -5.26 -14.16 -9.72
C ASP A 179 -4.32 -14.07 -8.50
N VAL A 180 -3.55 -12.99 -8.36
CA VAL A 180 -2.68 -12.75 -7.18
C VAL A 180 -3.48 -12.43 -5.90
N THR A 181 -4.65 -11.80 -6.02
CA THR A 181 -5.50 -11.49 -4.86
C THR A 181 -6.32 -12.70 -4.40
N GLU A 182 -6.61 -13.65 -5.28
CA GLU A 182 -7.32 -14.90 -4.99
C GLU A 182 -6.38 -16.02 -4.49
N LEU A 183 -5.06 -15.88 -4.71
CA LEU A 183 -4.03 -16.84 -4.25
C LEU A 183 -3.75 -16.84 -2.75
N ASP A 184 -4.30 -15.89 -1.97
CA ASP A 184 -4.12 -15.83 -0.52
C ASP A 184 -5.17 -16.66 0.26
N GLN A 185 -6.06 -17.38 -0.45
CA GLN A 185 -7.06 -18.23 0.18
C GLN A 185 -7.23 -19.57 -0.54
N SER A 186 -6.82 -20.63 0.16
CA SER A 186 -7.23 -22.04 0.03
C SER A 186 -6.31 -23.02 -0.73
N ASP A 187 -5.80 -23.99 0.01
CA ASP A 187 -5.06 -25.18 -0.46
C ASP A 187 -5.91 -26.12 -1.37
N SER A 188 -7.20 -25.84 -1.62
CA SER A 188 -8.01 -26.63 -2.56
C SER A 188 -7.73 -26.30 -4.03
N PHE A 189 -7.17 -25.10 -4.31
CA PHE A 189 -6.84 -24.67 -5.67
C PHE A 189 -5.73 -25.51 -6.33
N LYS A 190 -4.92 -26.21 -5.54
CA LYS A 190 -3.88 -27.10 -6.06
C LYS A 190 -4.44 -28.42 -6.62
N GLN A 191 -5.67 -28.81 -6.29
CA GLN A 191 -6.27 -30.04 -6.84
C GLN A 191 -7.02 -29.76 -8.14
N ASP A 192 -7.82 -28.70 -8.20
CA ASP A 192 -8.55 -28.34 -9.42
C ASP A 192 -7.61 -27.95 -10.57
N LEU A 193 -6.52 -27.22 -10.28
CA LEU A 193 -5.51 -26.90 -11.30
C LEU A 193 -4.71 -28.13 -11.76
N VAL A 194 -4.54 -29.13 -10.90
CA VAL A 194 -3.87 -30.39 -11.24
C VAL A 194 -4.78 -31.27 -12.10
N ASP A 195 -6.08 -31.33 -11.79
CA ASP A 195 -7.08 -32.07 -12.58
C ASP A 195 -7.32 -31.41 -13.95
N ASP A 196 -7.33 -30.08 -14.03
CA ASP A 196 -7.42 -29.35 -15.31
C ASP A 196 -6.15 -29.55 -16.16
N LEU A 197 -4.95 -29.55 -15.55
CA LEU A 197 -3.69 -29.87 -16.27
C LEU A 197 -3.62 -31.33 -16.72
N LEU A 198 -4.16 -32.27 -15.94
CA LEU A 198 -4.22 -33.69 -16.33
C LEU A 198 -5.23 -33.93 -17.45
N SER A 199 -6.32 -33.18 -17.48
CA SER A 199 -7.32 -33.23 -18.55
C SER A 199 -6.78 -32.71 -19.90
N GLU A 200 -5.83 -31.76 -19.87
CA GLU A 200 -5.21 -31.20 -21.08
C GLU A 200 -4.11 -32.13 -21.66
N TYR A 201 -3.54 -33.05 -20.86
CA TYR A 201 -2.50 -34.00 -21.29
C TYR A 201 -2.94 -35.48 -21.38
N GLY A 202 -4.22 -35.79 -21.12
CA GLY A 202 -4.86 -37.04 -21.52
C GLY A 202 -4.46 -38.29 -20.73
N LEU A 203 -5.12 -38.49 -19.59
CA LEU A 203 -5.65 -39.78 -19.14
C LEU A 203 -7.10 -39.59 -18.69
#